data_AF-A0A8T4N7B7-F1
#
_entry.id   AF-A0A8T4N7B7-F1
#
_cell.length_a   1.000
_cell.length_b   1.000
_cell.length_c   1.000
_cell.angle_alpha   90.00
_cell.angle_beta   90.00
_cell.angle_gamma   90.00
#
_symmetry.space_group_name_H-M   'P 1'
#
loop_
_entity.id
_entity.type
_entity.pdbx_description
1 polymer ?
#
loop_
_entity_poly.entity_id
_entity_poly.type
_entity_poly.pdbx_seq_one_letter_code
_entity_poly.pdbx_strand_id
1 'polypeptide(L)' 'MVLKTFNLDEETYRKFSEFCRENGISMSKQINLFISAQLEEKPKVREKYLKKLDAIRKGKFIRVGSIEDFKKKYS' A
#
# COMPACT_ATOMS: atom_id res chain seq x y z
N MET A 1 0.73 -4.17 -31.03
CA MET A 1 0.92 -3.95 -29.58
C MET A 1 0.80 -2.46 -29.30
N VAL A 2 0.03 -2.05 -28.29
CA VAL A 2 -0.06 -0.64 -27.89
C VAL A 2 1.02 -0.36 -26.86
N LEU A 3 1.90 0.62 -27.12
CA LEU A 3 2.92 1.04 -26.17
C LEU A 3 2.24 1.56 -24.89
N LYS A 4 2.68 1.06 -23.73
CA LYS A 4 2.23 1.55 -22.42
C LYS A 4 3.39 2.28 -21.76
N THR A 5 3.18 3.55 -21.48
CA THR A 5 4.17 4.43 -20.86
C THR A 5 3.74 4.74 -19.44
N PHE A 6 4.66 4.64 -18.49
CA PHE A 6 4.44 4.96 -17.09
C PHE A 6 5.50 5.97 -16.67
N ASN A 7 5.11 6.98 -15.89
CA ASN A 7 6.05 7.88 -15.26
C ASN A 7 6.47 7.26 -13.92
N LEU A 8 7.74 6.91 -13.81
CA LEU A 8 8.35 6.34 -12.61
C LEU A 8 9.53 7.22 -12.22
N ASP A 9 9.79 7.33 -10.93
CA ASP A 9 11.05 7.88 -10.44
C ASP A 9 12.22 6.97 -10.83
N GLU A 10 13.38 7.59 -11.06
CA GLU A 10 14.56 6.93 -11.58
C GLU A 10 15.05 5.80 -10.65
N GLU A 11 14.98 6.02 -9.33
CA GLU A 11 15.40 5.04 -8.34
C GLU A 11 14.50 3.79 -8.36
N THR A 12 13.18 3.97 -8.38
CA THR A 12 12.23 2.86 -8.48
C THR A 12 12.38 2.11 -9.80
N TYR A 13 12.53 2.81 -10.91
CA TYR A 13 12.78 2.17 -12.21
C TYR A 13 14.06 1.31 -12.16
N ARG A 14 15.17 1.85 -11.63
CA ARG A 14 16.45 1.14 -11.55
C ARG A 14 16.33 -0.13 -10.71
N LYS A 15 15.82 0.00 -9.48
CA LYS A 15 15.66 -1.14 -8.56
C LYS A 15 14.75 -2.22 -9.15
N PHE A 16 13.65 -1.81 -9.79
CA PHE A 16 12.71 -2.75 -10.38
C PHE A 16 13.29 -3.45 -11.63
N SER A 17 14.05 -2.72 -12.44
CA SER A 17 14.77 -3.28 -13.59
C SER A 17 15.82 -4.31 -13.16
N GLU A 18 16.62 -3.99 -12.13
CA GLU A 18 17.59 -4.92 -11.54
C GLU A 18 16.92 -6.17 -11.00
N PHE A 19 15.85 -6.01 -10.21
CA PHE A 19 15.04 -7.12 -9.71
C PHE A 19 14.55 -8.04 -10.85
N CYS A 20 14.02 -7.46 -11.92
CA CYS A 20 13.55 -8.25 -13.07
C CYS A 20 14.70 -9.03 -13.73
N ARG A 21 15.86 -8.38 -13.89
CA ARG A 21 17.05 -9.00 -14.49
C ARG A 21 17.58 -10.15 -13.64
N GLU A 22 17.70 -9.97 -12.32
CA GLU A 22 18.17 -11.00 -11.38
C GLU A 22 17.27 -12.24 -11.36
N ASN A 23 15.96 -12.03 -11.53
CA ASN A 23 14.99 -13.12 -11.56
C ASN A 23 14.76 -13.71 -12.97
N GLY A 24 15.46 -13.22 -14.00
CA GLY A 24 15.31 -13.70 -15.38
C GLY A 24 13.94 -13.42 -16.00
N ILE A 25 13.25 -12.37 -15.54
CA ILE A 25 11.90 -12.00 -15.97
C ILE A 25 11.95 -10.68 -16.74
N SER A 26 11.17 -10.56 -17.81
CA SER A 26 11.04 -9.28 -18.50
C SER A 26 10.19 -8.29 -17.68
N MET A 27 10.59 -7.02 -17.65
CA MET A 27 9.82 -5.97 -16.96
C MET A 27 8.35 -5.93 -17.37
N SER A 28 8.07 -6.05 -18.68
CA SER A 28 6.70 -6.04 -19.18
C SER A 28 5.87 -7.20 -18.65
N LYS A 29 6.46 -8.40 -18.53
CA LYS A 29 5.80 -9.58 -17.94
C LYS A 29 5.55 -9.37 -16.45
N GLN A 30 6.50 -8.81 -15.71
CA GLN A 30 6.34 -8.54 -14.28
C GLN A 30 5.27 -7.47 -14.02
N ILE A 31 5.23 -6.39 -14.81
CA ILE A 31 4.20 -5.35 -14.71
C ILE A 31 2.82 -5.95 -15.01
N ASN A 32 2.70 -6.78 -16.05
CA ASN A 32 1.44 -7.43 -16.38
C ASN A 32 0.97 -8.38 -15.28
N LEU A 33 1.87 -9.20 -14.74
CA LEU A 33 1.59 -10.09 -13.60
C LEU A 33 1.14 -9.29 -12.37
N PHE A 34 1.82 -8.20 -12.06
CA PHE A 34 1.44 -7.33 -10.95
C PHE A 34 0.03 -6.75 -11.13
N ILE A 35 -0.27 -6.19 -12.30
CA ILE A 35 -1.59 -5.62 -12.59
C ILE A 35 -2.67 -6.71 -12.51
N SER A 36 -2.45 -7.87 -13.11
CA SER A 36 -3.40 -8.99 -13.05
C SER A 36 -3.63 -9.46 -11.62
N ALA A 37 -2.57 -9.63 -10.83
CA ALA A 37 -2.68 -10.01 -9.42
C ALA A 37 -3.49 -8.98 -8.63
N GLN A 38 -3.27 -7.68 -8.84
CA GLN A 38 -4.04 -6.62 -8.18
C GLN A 38 -5.53 -6.58 -8.59
N LEU A 39 -5.86 -7.02 -9.81
CA LEU A 39 -7.24 -7.08 -10.30
C LEU A 39 -7.97 -8.35 -9.83
N GLU A 40 -7.29 -9.49 -9.82
CA GLU A 40 -7.79 -10.79 -9.39
C GLU A 40 -7.94 -10.85 -7.87
N GLU A 41 -6.93 -10.36 -7.14
CA GLU A 41 -7.04 -10.02 -5.73
C GLU A 41 -7.85 -8.72 -5.60
N LYS A 42 -9.17 -8.78 -5.88
CA LYS A 42 -10.10 -7.69 -5.54
C LYS A 42 -9.71 -7.18 -4.16
N PRO A 43 -9.28 -5.92 -3.98
CA PRO A 43 -8.66 -5.48 -2.74
C PRO A 43 -9.71 -5.40 -1.62
N LYS A 44 -10.09 -6.56 -1.05
CA LYS A 44 -10.95 -6.68 0.14
C LYS A 44 -10.34 -5.93 1.33
N VAL A 45 -9.03 -5.74 1.31
CA VAL A 45 -8.28 -4.96 2.31
C VAL A 45 -8.67 -3.49 2.30
N ARG A 46 -9.04 -2.92 1.14
CA ARG A 46 -9.37 -1.48 1.05
C ARG A 46 -10.67 -1.17 1.78
N GLU A 47 -11.68 -2.03 1.72
CA GLU A 47 -12.95 -1.79 2.40
C GLU A 47 -12.83 -1.89 3.93
N LYS A 48 -12.10 -2.90 4.45
CA LYS A 48 -11.84 -3.04 5.89
C LYS A 48 -10.97 -1.91 6.42
N TYR A 49 -9.98 -1.48 5.65
CA TYR A 49 -9.11 -0.35 5.98
C TYR A 49 -9.88 0.98 5.97
N LEU A 50 -10.72 1.23 4.96
CA LEU A 50 -11.60 2.40 4.89
C LEU A 50 -12.61 2.42 6.05
N LYS A 51 -13.21 1.27 6.41
CA LYS A 51 -14.10 1.17 7.59
C LYS A 51 -13.36 1.48 8.89
N LYS A 52 -12.12 1.05 9.05
CA LYS A 52 -11.28 1.41 10.21
C LYS A 52 -10.96 2.91 10.24
N LEU A 53 -10.60 3.51 9.10
CA LEU A 53 -10.35 4.95 9.00
C LEU A 53 -11.59 5.78 9.30
N ASP A 54 -12.77 5.35 8.84
CA ASP A 54 -14.03 6.01 9.13
C ASP A 54 -14.43 5.88 10.60
N ALA A 55 -14.23 4.71 11.20
CA ALA A 55 -14.46 4.50 12.63
C ALA A 55 -13.54 5.37 13.50
N ILE A 56 -12.28 5.53 13.06
CA ILE A 56 -11.33 6.47 13.65
C ILE A 56 -11.88 7.89 13.50
N ARG A 57 -12.14 8.38 12.29
CA ARG A 57 -12.63 9.76 12.03
C ARG A 57 -13.94 10.12 12.74
N LYS A 58 -14.86 9.16 12.90
CA LYS A 58 -16.15 9.34 13.60
C LYS A 58 -16.04 9.11 15.12
N GLY A 59 -14.97 8.48 15.58
CA GLY A 59 -14.68 8.32 16.99
C GLY A 59 -14.41 9.67 17.63
N LYS A 60 -15.13 9.99 18.71
CA LYS A 60 -14.77 11.10 19.61
C LYS A 60 -13.47 10.72 20.31
N PHE A 61 -12.33 11.00 19.67
CA PHE A 61 -11.03 10.79 20.31
C PHE A 61 -10.90 11.69 21.52
N ILE A 62 -10.65 11.07 22.66
CA ILE A 62 -10.22 11.79 23.85
C ILE A 62 -8.75 12.14 23.62
N ARG A 63 -8.42 13.44 23.58
CA ARG A 63 -7.01 13.86 23.58
C ARG A 63 -6.42 13.46 24.92
N VAL A 64 -5.50 12.52 24.90
CA VAL A 64 -4.72 12.15 26.09
C VAL A 64 -3.40 12.89 25.96
N GLY A 65 -3.16 13.84 26.88
CA GLY A 65 -2.03 14.78 26.79
C GLY A 65 -0.68 14.10 26.98
N SER A 66 -0.57 13.16 27.92
CA SER A 66 0.65 12.39 28.19
C SER A 66 0.37 10.90 28.42
N ILE A 67 1.41 10.08 28.33
CA ILE A 67 1.34 8.63 28.58
C ILE A 67 0.97 8.34 30.04
N GLU A 68 1.33 9.21 31.00
CA GLU A 68 0.92 9.06 32.40
C GLU A 68 -0.58 9.24 32.59
N ASP A 69 -1.21 10.20 31.90
CA ASP A 69 -2.66 10.44 31.98
C ASP A 69 -3.47 9.25 31.45
N PHE A 70 -2.94 8.55 30.45
CA PHE A 70 -3.55 7.34 29.91
C PHE A 70 -3.61 6.23 30.96
N LYS A 71 -2.50 6.00 31.68
CA LYS A 71 -2.38 4.92 32.67
C LYS A 71 -3.27 5.15 33.88
N LYS A 72 -3.44 6.39 34.32
CA LYS A 72 -4.24 6.73 35.51
C LYS A 72 -5.74 6.53 35.32
N LYS A 73 -6.24 6.57 34.08
CA LYS A 73 -7.68 6.47 33.77
C LYS A 73 -8.17 5.06 33.51
N TYR A 74 -7.26 4.14 33.17
CA TYR A 74 -7.57 2.75 32.81
C TYR A 74 -6.90 1.72 33.74
N SER A 75 -6.36 2.18 34.86
CA SER A 75 -5.99 1.35 36.02
C SER A 75 -7.08 1.41 37.08
#